data_AF-A0A078B7S6-F1
#
_entry.id   AF-A0A078B7S6-F1
#
_cell.length_a   1.000
_cell.length_b   1.000
_cell.length_c   1.000
_cell.angle_alpha   90.00
_cell.angle_beta   90.00
_cell.angle_gamma   90.00
#
_symmetry.space_group_name_H-M   'P 1'
#
loop_
_entity.id
_entity.type
_entity.pdbx_description
1 polymer ?
#
loop_
_entity_poly.entity_id
_entity_poly.type
_entity_poly.pdbx_seq_one_letter_code
_entity_poly.pdbx_strand_id
1 'polypeptide(L)'
;MKSLLQYQKRGFSFTYPCPRKLREIVKISLFEKETPEVISEIWDDYHNTKAHAISKVIPQSLYLRLLSNGQTSPMFIFPVPKDAGYFMLLSQNQQKSFIFTYLEDFKKNPLTANPYLVLTCFDELVRTKGVALIRGDVIGQLNKNEAKTVLEKLLNSYLIDSQFETIKQFNHQPQQFNYENYTQESLQDFRRIYDEVKNTIPKQKDVGVHRKQTWYL
;
A
#
# COMPACT_ATOMS: atom_id res chain seq x y z
N MET A 1 20.36 10.65 4.14
CA MET A 1 19.24 11.22 3.37
C MET A 1 19.65 11.82 2.03
N LYS A 2 20.67 12.70 1.93
CA LYS A 2 21.10 13.30 0.65
C LYS A 2 21.38 12.28 -0.48
N SER A 3 21.89 11.09 -0.15
CA SER A 3 22.14 10.01 -1.12
C SER A 3 20.88 9.33 -1.66
N LEU A 4 19.80 9.22 -0.87
CA LEU A 4 18.55 8.56 -1.29
C LEU A 4 17.84 9.35 -2.40
N LEU A 5 17.80 10.69 -2.26
CA LEU A 5 17.17 11.59 -3.23
C LEU A 5 17.94 11.68 -4.56
N GLN A 6 19.25 11.40 -4.57
CA GLN A 6 20.01 11.36 -5.83
C GLN A 6 19.57 10.22 -6.76
N TYR A 7 19.02 9.12 -6.21
CA TYR A 7 18.48 8.02 -7.01
C TYR A 7 17.16 8.36 -7.71
N GLN A 8 16.44 9.41 -7.30
CA GLN A 8 15.23 9.90 -7.99
C GLN A 8 15.51 10.29 -9.46
N LYS A 9 16.72 10.77 -9.76
CA LYS A 9 17.08 11.25 -11.11
C LYS A 9 17.41 10.13 -12.10
N ARG A 10 17.63 8.91 -11.62
CA ARG A 10 17.87 7.74 -12.49
C ARG A 10 16.55 7.00 -12.59
N GLY A 11 15.89 7.09 -13.74
CA GLY A 11 14.61 6.44 -14.02
C GLY A 11 14.67 4.93 -13.83
N PHE A 12 14.46 4.49 -12.60
CA PHE A 12 14.54 3.10 -12.22
C PHE A 12 13.17 2.45 -12.47
N SER A 13 13.06 1.65 -13.52
CA SER A 13 11.86 0.87 -13.79
C SER A 13 11.95 -0.44 -13.03
N PHE A 14 11.11 -0.58 -12.00
CA PHE A 14 11.00 -1.80 -11.25
C PHE A 14 10.18 -2.85 -12.04
N THR A 15 10.70 -4.07 -12.13
CA THR A 15 10.15 -5.17 -12.94
C THR A 15 9.87 -6.40 -12.08
N TYR A 16 9.11 -6.24 -10.99
CA TYR A 16 8.52 -7.39 -10.31
C TYR A 16 7.21 -7.81 -11.02
N PRO A 17 6.93 -9.11 -11.17
CA PRO A 17 5.75 -9.62 -11.85
C PRO A 17 4.47 -9.47 -11.00
N CYS A 18 4.03 -8.23 -10.79
CA CYS A 18 2.71 -7.90 -10.26
C CYS A 18 1.73 -7.64 -11.41
N PRO A 19 0.43 -7.98 -11.26
CA PRO A 19 -0.58 -7.59 -12.23
C PRO A 19 -0.60 -6.07 -12.43
N ARG A 20 -0.62 -5.62 -13.69
CA ARG A 20 -0.56 -4.18 -14.00
C ARG A 20 -1.88 -3.61 -14.49
N LYS A 21 -2.83 -4.46 -14.84
CA LYS A 21 -4.18 -4.09 -15.28
C LYS A 21 -5.22 -4.93 -14.55
N LEU A 22 -6.36 -4.32 -14.25
CA LEU A 22 -7.45 -4.96 -13.51
C LEU A 22 -7.97 -6.23 -14.20
N ARG A 23 -7.98 -6.22 -15.54
CA ARG A 23 -8.37 -7.38 -16.36
C ARG A 23 -7.51 -8.64 -16.17
N GLU A 24 -6.30 -8.50 -15.63
CA GLU A 24 -5.42 -9.63 -15.31
C GLU A 24 -5.85 -10.32 -14.01
N ILE A 25 -6.78 -9.70 -13.27
CA ILE A 25 -7.24 -10.16 -11.95
C ILE A 25 -8.72 -10.55 -12.00
N VAL A 26 -9.55 -9.76 -12.68
CA VAL A 26 -11.01 -9.92 -12.70
C VAL A 26 -11.59 -9.67 -14.10
N LYS A 27 -12.78 -10.20 -14.36
CA LYS A 27 -13.57 -9.82 -15.56
C LYS A 27 -14.22 -8.46 -15.34
N ILE A 28 -13.64 -7.41 -15.94
CA ILE A 28 -14.11 -6.02 -15.78
C ILE A 28 -15.61 -5.86 -16.08
N SER A 29 -16.13 -6.56 -17.10
CA SER A 29 -17.55 -6.52 -17.47
C SER A 29 -18.51 -7.00 -16.37
N LEU A 30 -18.02 -7.78 -15.39
CA LEU A 30 -18.82 -8.15 -14.23
C LEU A 30 -18.86 -6.98 -13.24
N PHE A 31 -17.72 -6.35 -12.95
CA PHE A 31 -17.64 -5.20 -12.05
C PHE A 31 -18.43 -4.00 -12.59
N GLU A 32 -18.48 -3.82 -13.91
CA GLU A 32 -19.30 -2.77 -14.54
C GLU A 32 -20.81 -2.90 -14.28
N LYS A 33 -21.29 -4.08 -13.88
CA LYS A 33 -22.71 -4.32 -13.56
C LYS A 33 -23.03 -4.14 -12.08
N GLU A 34 -22.02 -4.09 -11.22
CA GLU A 34 -22.18 -4.04 -9.77
C GLU A 34 -22.12 -2.61 -9.22
N THR A 35 -22.57 -2.41 -7.97
CA THR A 35 -22.42 -1.15 -7.24
C THR A 35 -21.01 -1.05 -6.61
N PRO A 36 -20.54 0.16 -6.24
CA PRO A 36 -19.25 0.33 -5.57
C PRO A 36 -19.09 -0.51 -4.29
N GLU A 37 -20.16 -0.69 -3.53
CA GLU A 37 -20.19 -1.48 -2.29
C GLU A 37 -19.95 -2.97 -2.60
N VAL A 38 -20.69 -3.52 -3.56
CA VAL A 38 -20.54 -4.91 -4.00
C VAL A 38 -19.16 -5.15 -4.62
N ILE A 39 -18.64 -4.19 -5.39
CA ILE A 39 -17.27 -4.24 -5.91
C ILE A 39 -16.26 -4.35 -4.77
N SER A 40 -16.45 -3.59 -3.69
CA SER A 40 -15.58 -3.64 -2.51
C SER A 40 -15.62 -5.01 -1.84
N GLU A 41 -16.82 -5.57 -1.63
CA GLU A 41 -16.99 -6.90 -1.04
C GLU A 41 -16.29 -7.98 -1.89
N ILE A 42 -16.55 -8.02 -3.20
CA ILE A 42 -15.92 -9.00 -4.11
C ILE A 42 -14.40 -8.86 -4.11
N TRP A 43 -13.90 -7.62 -4.14
CA TRP A 43 -12.47 -7.34 -4.17
C TRP A 43 -11.78 -7.81 -2.89
N ASP A 44 -12.40 -7.54 -1.73
CA ASP A 44 -11.86 -7.91 -0.43
C ASP A 44 -11.96 -9.42 -0.18
N ASP A 45 -13.09 -10.06 -0.44
CA ASP A 45 -13.27 -11.50 -0.28
C ASP A 45 -12.24 -12.28 -1.10
N TYR A 46 -12.07 -11.91 -2.37
CA TYR A 46 -11.11 -12.58 -3.24
C TYR A 46 -9.67 -12.49 -2.73
N HIS A 47 -9.21 -11.31 -2.30
CA HIS A 47 -7.82 -11.16 -1.80
C HIS A 47 -7.65 -11.64 -0.37
N ASN A 48 -8.70 -11.66 0.45
CA ASN A 48 -8.65 -12.21 1.80
C ASN A 48 -8.37 -13.72 1.79
N THR A 49 -8.83 -14.46 0.78
CA THR A 49 -8.52 -15.90 0.61
C THR A 49 -7.06 -16.20 0.28
N LYS A 50 -6.26 -15.20 -0.15
CA LYS A 50 -4.87 -15.38 -0.56
C LYS A 50 -3.90 -15.04 0.56
N ALA A 51 -2.94 -15.92 0.84
CA ALA A 51 -1.94 -15.67 1.89
C ALA A 51 -1.06 -14.43 1.63
N HIS A 52 -0.70 -14.20 0.35
CA HIS A 52 0.27 -13.18 -0.07
C HIS A 52 -0.37 -11.96 -0.75
N ALA A 53 -1.65 -11.69 -0.50
CA ALA A 53 -2.31 -10.52 -1.04
C ALA A 53 -3.14 -9.78 0.00
N ILE A 54 -3.17 -8.45 -0.13
CA ILE A 54 -4.04 -7.53 0.60
C ILE A 54 -4.82 -6.67 -0.40
N SER A 55 -5.92 -6.09 0.05
CA SER A 55 -6.83 -5.30 -0.76
C SER A 55 -7.31 -4.07 0.00
N LYS A 56 -7.70 -3.05 -0.77
CA LYS A 56 -8.47 -1.90 -0.32
C LYS A 56 -9.24 -1.33 -1.51
N VAL A 57 -10.41 -0.76 -1.27
CA VAL A 57 -11.11 0.09 -2.24
C VAL A 57 -11.15 1.52 -1.70
N ILE A 58 -10.84 2.49 -2.55
CA ILE A 58 -10.88 3.91 -2.18
C ILE A 58 -11.71 4.73 -3.18
N PRO A 59 -12.40 5.79 -2.72
CA PRO A 59 -13.09 6.71 -3.62
C PRO A 59 -12.15 7.41 -4.60
N GLN A 60 -12.69 7.83 -5.74
CA GLN A 60 -11.99 8.60 -6.78
C GLN A 60 -11.24 9.81 -6.21
N SER A 61 -11.86 10.57 -5.30
CA SER A 61 -11.25 11.77 -4.72
C SER A 61 -9.96 11.44 -3.95
N LEU A 62 -9.96 10.36 -3.16
CA LEU A 62 -8.78 9.90 -2.44
C LEU A 62 -7.72 9.35 -3.40
N TYR A 63 -8.12 8.62 -4.43
CA TYR A 63 -7.19 8.10 -5.44
C TYR A 63 -6.44 9.22 -6.17
N LEU A 64 -7.16 10.23 -6.66
CA LEU A 64 -6.55 11.36 -7.36
C LEU A 64 -5.59 12.14 -6.45
N ARG A 65 -5.95 12.31 -5.17
CA ARG A 65 -5.08 12.93 -4.16
C ARG A 65 -3.83 12.09 -3.90
N LEU A 66 -3.98 10.78 -3.73
CA LEU A 66 -2.87 9.84 -3.51
C LEU A 66 -1.87 9.90 -4.67
N LEU A 67 -2.35 9.91 -5.92
CA LEU A 67 -1.49 10.03 -7.10
C LEU A 67 -0.74 11.36 -7.12
N SER A 68 -1.42 12.48 -6.93
CA SER A 68 -0.81 13.81 -6.93
C SER A 68 0.28 13.93 -5.85
N ASN A 69 -0.04 13.49 -4.64
CA ASN A 69 0.88 13.52 -3.50
C ASN A 69 2.04 12.53 -3.68
N GLY A 70 1.79 11.35 -4.23
CA GLY A 70 2.81 10.36 -4.59
C GLY A 70 3.79 10.86 -5.65
N GLN A 71 3.30 11.58 -6.68
CA GLN A 71 4.16 12.11 -7.73
C GLN A 71 5.03 13.28 -7.25
N THR A 72 4.48 14.15 -6.41
CA THR A 72 5.19 15.32 -5.88
C THR A 72 6.17 14.95 -4.77
N SER A 73 5.83 13.96 -3.94
CA SER A 73 6.65 13.47 -2.84
C SER A 73 6.81 11.94 -2.90
N PRO A 74 7.69 11.44 -3.78
CA PRO A 74 7.69 10.04 -4.20
C PRO A 74 8.36 9.07 -3.24
N MET A 75 9.03 9.53 -2.19
CA MET A 75 9.71 8.61 -1.27
C MET A 75 9.34 8.86 0.17
N PHE A 76 9.22 7.79 0.95
CA PHE A 76 9.10 7.92 2.39
C PHE A 76 9.55 6.65 3.11
N ILE A 77 9.73 6.74 4.42
CA ILE A 77 10.14 5.61 5.24
C ILE A 77 9.02 5.18 6.18
N PHE A 78 8.92 3.87 6.44
CA PHE A 78 7.91 3.29 7.31
C PHE A 78 8.55 2.28 8.26
N PRO A 79 8.70 2.59 9.56
CA PRO A 79 9.20 1.62 10.52
C PRO A 79 8.16 0.54 10.78
N VAL A 80 8.60 -0.73 10.76
CA VAL A 80 7.78 -1.90 11.02
C VAL A 80 8.35 -2.62 12.26
N PRO A 81 7.63 -2.61 13.40
CA PRO A 81 8.05 -3.31 14.62
C PRO A 81 8.26 -4.82 14.38
N LYS A 82 9.27 -5.38 15.05
CA LYS A 82 9.57 -6.81 15.13
C LYS A 82 9.93 -7.17 16.57
N ASP A 83 10.08 -8.46 16.85
CA ASP A 83 10.39 -8.96 18.21
C ASP A 83 11.64 -8.31 18.80
N ALA A 84 12.67 -8.08 17.98
CA ALA A 84 13.92 -7.43 18.37
C ALA A 84 14.10 -6.07 17.68
N GLY A 85 13.15 -5.15 17.88
CA GLY A 85 13.24 -3.77 17.41
C GLY A 85 12.33 -3.48 16.23
N TYR A 86 12.88 -3.01 15.11
CA TYR A 86 12.12 -2.73 13.89
C TYR A 86 13.05 -2.79 12.67
N PHE A 87 12.47 -3.02 11.50
CA PHE A 87 13.12 -2.65 10.24
C PHE A 87 12.47 -1.42 9.65
N MET A 88 13.20 -0.69 8.83
CA MET A 88 12.69 0.46 8.11
C MET A 88 12.40 0.07 6.66
N LEU A 89 11.16 0.26 6.20
CA LEU A 89 10.85 0.18 4.77
C LEU A 89 11.09 1.54 4.12
N LEU A 90 11.63 1.54 2.91
CA LEU A 90 11.59 2.68 2.01
C LEU A 90 10.48 2.45 0.99
N SER A 91 9.48 3.33 0.98
CA SER A 91 8.47 3.42 -0.07
C SER A 91 8.96 4.30 -1.21
N GLN A 92 8.69 3.89 -2.44
CA GLN A 92 8.91 4.65 -3.65
C GLN A 92 7.63 4.63 -4.51
N ASN A 93 7.05 5.79 -4.78
CA ASN A 93 5.98 5.94 -5.75
C ASN A 93 6.54 5.81 -7.18
N GLN A 94 5.87 4.98 -7.97
CA GLN A 94 6.10 4.82 -9.39
C GLN A 94 4.74 4.84 -10.10
N GLN A 95 4.32 6.02 -10.55
CA GLN A 95 3.02 6.23 -11.18
C GLN A 95 1.86 5.74 -10.29
N LYS A 96 1.25 4.60 -10.63
CA LYS A 96 0.11 4.00 -9.93
C LYS A 96 0.50 2.99 -8.86
N SER A 97 1.80 2.84 -8.58
CA SER A 97 2.29 1.85 -7.63
C SER A 97 3.16 2.48 -6.55
N PHE A 98 3.20 1.85 -5.37
CA PHE A 98 4.15 2.14 -4.31
C PHE A 98 4.94 0.87 -3.99
N ILE A 99 6.25 0.94 -4.10
CA ILE A 99 7.16 -0.18 -3.89
C ILE A 99 7.86 0.01 -2.57
N PHE A 100 7.79 -0.98 -1.70
CA PHE A 100 8.41 -0.97 -0.38
C PHE A 100 9.58 -1.92 -0.38
N THR A 101 10.77 -1.42 -0.09
CA THR A 101 12.00 -2.22 0.05
C THR A 101 12.56 -2.07 1.45
N TYR A 102 13.35 -3.04 1.92
CA TYR A 102 14.11 -2.85 3.15
C TYR A 102 15.17 -1.76 2.95
N LEU A 103 15.15 -0.72 3.79
CA LEU A 103 15.99 0.45 3.62
C LEU A 103 17.49 0.12 3.62
N GLU A 104 17.94 -0.84 4.42
CA GLU A 104 19.36 -1.19 4.47
C GLU A 104 19.81 -1.92 3.21
N ASP A 105 18.98 -2.77 2.63
CA ASP A 105 19.29 -3.42 1.34
C ASP A 105 19.27 -2.40 0.20
N PHE A 106 18.34 -1.45 0.23
CA PHE A 106 18.33 -0.33 -0.71
C PHE A 106 19.61 0.52 -0.61
N LYS A 107 20.07 0.83 0.62
CA LYS A 107 21.31 1.58 0.83
C LYS A 107 22.54 0.82 0.32
N LYS A 108 22.58 -0.51 0.46
CA LYS A 108 23.67 -1.35 -0.04
C LYS A 108 23.69 -1.36 -1.56
N ASN A 109 22.57 -1.69 -2.19
CA ASN A 109 22.44 -1.69 -3.65
C ASN A 109 20.98 -1.60 -4.10
N PRO A 110 20.52 -0.44 -4.60
CA PRO A 110 19.15 -0.28 -5.11
C PRO A 110 18.79 -1.23 -6.26
N LEU A 111 19.78 -1.65 -7.06
CA LEU A 111 19.54 -2.53 -8.22
C LEU A 111 19.09 -3.94 -7.84
N THR A 112 19.44 -4.38 -6.63
CA THR A 112 19.19 -5.74 -6.15
C THR A 112 18.30 -5.77 -4.92
N ALA A 113 17.79 -4.62 -4.48
CA ALA A 113 16.91 -4.53 -3.31
C ALA A 113 15.53 -5.10 -3.66
N ASN A 114 15.22 -6.27 -3.11
CA ASN A 114 13.94 -6.93 -3.35
C ASN A 114 12.80 -6.23 -2.61
N PRO A 115 11.61 -6.15 -3.23
CA PRO A 115 10.43 -5.60 -2.59
C PRO A 115 9.98 -6.48 -1.42
N TYR A 116 9.47 -5.84 -0.38
CA TYR A 116 8.74 -6.53 0.69
C TYR A 116 7.22 -6.45 0.44
N LEU A 117 6.77 -5.35 -0.15
CA LEU A 117 5.39 -5.09 -0.53
C LEU A 117 5.35 -4.25 -1.80
N VAL A 118 4.45 -4.58 -2.71
CA VAL A 118 4.11 -3.74 -3.86
C VAL A 118 2.63 -3.44 -3.79
N LEU A 119 2.28 -2.16 -3.67
CA LEU A 119 0.90 -1.70 -3.77
C LEU A 119 0.65 -1.19 -5.18
N THR A 120 -0.40 -1.67 -5.84
CA THR A 120 -0.81 -1.23 -7.18
C THR A 120 -2.24 -0.73 -7.15
N CYS A 121 -2.45 0.48 -7.66
CA CYS A 121 -3.75 1.10 -7.82
C CYS A 121 -4.30 0.85 -9.24
N PHE A 122 -5.46 0.22 -9.31
CA PHE A 122 -6.25 0.03 -10.52
C PHE A 122 -7.33 1.10 -10.59
N ASP A 123 -7.38 1.83 -11.69
CA ASP A 123 -8.25 2.99 -11.89
C ASP A 123 -9.23 2.83 -13.04
N GLU A 124 -9.32 1.65 -13.63
CA GLU A 124 -10.22 1.33 -14.72
C GLU A 124 -11.69 1.58 -14.37
N LEU A 125 -12.05 1.54 -13.08
CA LEU A 125 -13.41 1.78 -12.59
C LEU A 125 -13.63 3.19 -12.02
N VAL A 126 -12.62 4.05 -12.00
CA VAL A 126 -12.73 5.39 -11.40
C VAL A 126 -13.78 6.22 -12.13
N ARG A 127 -13.76 6.23 -13.46
CA ARG A 127 -14.69 7.05 -14.26
C ARG A 127 -16.14 6.56 -14.20
N THR A 128 -16.35 5.25 -14.16
CA THR A 128 -17.68 4.63 -14.28
C THR A 128 -18.32 4.29 -12.94
N LYS A 129 -17.51 4.05 -11.91
CA LYS A 129 -17.95 3.61 -10.57
C LYS A 129 -17.46 4.51 -9.45
N GLY A 130 -16.62 5.52 -9.73
CA GLY A 130 -16.13 6.44 -8.71
C GLY A 130 -15.16 5.81 -7.71
N VAL A 131 -14.59 4.63 -8.00
CA VAL A 131 -13.69 3.90 -7.11
C VAL A 131 -12.41 3.44 -7.80
N ALA A 132 -11.32 3.44 -7.05
CA ALA A 132 -10.07 2.79 -7.41
C ALA A 132 -9.85 1.57 -6.51
N LEU A 133 -9.28 0.51 -7.08
CA LEU A 133 -8.98 -0.72 -6.36
C LEU A 133 -7.48 -0.79 -6.08
N ILE A 134 -7.09 -1.05 -4.84
CA ILE A 134 -5.70 -1.24 -4.46
C ILE A 134 -5.50 -2.72 -4.16
N ARG A 135 -4.46 -3.30 -4.78
CA ARG A 135 -3.92 -4.60 -4.40
C ARG A 135 -2.53 -4.41 -3.82
N GLY A 136 -2.25 -5.10 -2.72
CA GLY A 136 -0.88 -5.29 -2.25
C GLY A 136 -0.42 -6.72 -2.45
N ASP A 137 0.69 -6.91 -3.17
CA ASP A 137 1.38 -8.20 -3.26
C ASP A 137 2.48 -8.25 -2.18
N VAL A 138 2.34 -9.21 -1.25
CA VAL A 138 3.23 -9.38 -0.09
C VAL A 138 4.32 -10.38 -0.45
N ILE A 139 5.58 -9.93 -0.48
CA ILE A 139 6.69 -10.67 -1.11
C ILE A 139 7.77 -11.04 -0.09
N GLY A 140 8.18 -10.06 0.72
CA GLY A 140 9.31 -10.19 1.65
C GLY A 140 8.87 -10.53 3.07
N GLN A 141 9.58 -9.99 4.05
CA GLN A 141 9.45 -10.35 5.48
C GLN A 141 8.28 -9.65 6.20
N LEU A 142 7.16 -9.49 5.50
CA LEU A 142 5.91 -8.96 6.04
C LEU A 142 4.88 -10.08 6.15
N ASN A 143 4.22 -10.18 7.29
CA ASN A 143 2.97 -10.94 7.37
C ASN A 143 1.80 -10.11 6.81
N LYS A 144 0.65 -10.78 6.60
CA LYS A 144 -0.53 -10.15 5.99
C LYS A 144 -1.06 -8.95 6.79
N ASN A 145 -1.04 -9.01 8.12
CA ASN A 145 -1.52 -7.91 8.96
C ASN A 145 -0.53 -6.74 8.94
N GLU A 146 0.78 -7.01 8.98
CA GLU A 146 1.81 -5.97 8.85
C GLU A 146 1.68 -5.26 7.50
N ALA A 147 1.47 -6.00 6.42
CA ALA A 147 1.25 -5.42 5.09
C ALA A 147 -0.01 -4.54 5.04
N LYS A 148 -1.13 -5.00 5.63
CA LYS A 148 -2.35 -4.18 5.76
C LYS A 148 -2.09 -2.90 6.57
N THR A 149 -1.37 -2.99 7.68
CA THR A 149 -0.99 -1.82 8.49
C THR A 149 -0.10 -0.85 7.71
N VAL A 150 0.87 -1.34 6.93
CA VAL A 150 1.70 -0.50 6.06
C VAL A 150 0.85 0.20 5.00
N LEU A 151 -0.15 -0.49 4.41
CA LEU A 151 -1.11 0.12 3.48
C LEU A 151 -1.92 1.25 4.14
N GLU A 152 -2.51 1.02 5.33
CA GLU A 152 -3.24 2.06 6.06
C GLU A 152 -2.34 3.24 6.42
N LYS A 153 -1.11 2.97 6.89
CA LYS A 153 -0.14 4.02 7.18
C LYS A 153 0.25 4.82 5.94
N LEU A 154 0.43 4.17 4.78
CA LEU A 154 0.68 4.88 3.53
C LEU A 154 -0.49 5.81 3.22
N LEU A 155 -1.72 5.29 3.25
CA LEU A 155 -2.92 6.07 2.95
C LEU A 155 -3.05 7.26 3.91
N ASN A 156 -2.92 7.04 5.23
CA ASN A 156 -2.96 8.11 6.23
C ASN A 156 -1.88 9.16 5.96
N SER A 157 -0.64 8.73 5.71
CA SER A 157 0.49 9.65 5.52
C SER A 157 0.34 10.50 4.26
N TYR A 158 -0.26 9.97 3.19
CA TYR A 158 -0.43 10.70 1.93
C TYR A 158 -1.79 11.40 1.79
N LEU A 159 -2.80 11.05 2.59
CA LEU A 159 -4.16 11.59 2.44
C LEU A 159 -4.60 12.51 3.58
N ILE A 160 -3.94 12.45 4.74
CA ILE A 160 -4.20 13.36 5.86
C ILE A 160 -3.19 14.51 5.81
N ASP A 161 -3.67 15.74 5.70
CA ASP A 161 -2.81 16.92 5.49
C ASP A 161 -1.69 17.07 6.51
N SER A 162 -2.01 16.92 7.80
CA SER A 162 -1.02 17.04 8.87
C SER A 162 0.09 15.98 8.79
N GLN A 163 -0.22 14.77 8.32
CA GLN A 163 0.79 13.72 8.14
C GLN A 163 1.57 13.91 6.83
N PHE A 164 0.91 14.45 5.80
CA PHE A 164 1.55 14.68 4.51
C PHE A 164 2.63 15.77 4.59
N GLU A 165 2.54 16.72 5.52
CA GLU A 165 3.63 17.67 5.77
C GLU A 165 4.94 16.97 6.15
N THR A 166 4.89 15.88 6.91
CA THR A 166 6.08 15.07 7.23
C THR A 166 6.68 14.42 5.98
N ILE A 167 5.83 13.97 5.05
CA ILE A 167 6.25 13.44 3.74
C ILE A 167 6.93 14.53 2.91
N LYS A 168 6.35 15.74 2.85
CA LYS A 168 6.93 16.87 2.13
C LYS A 168 8.29 17.26 2.72
N GLN A 169 8.41 17.33 4.04
CA GLN A 169 9.69 17.60 4.70
C GLN A 169 10.74 16.56 4.32
N PHE A 170 10.40 15.27 4.32
CA PHE A 170 11.33 14.22 3.91
C PHE A 170 11.81 14.37 2.46
N ASN A 171 10.91 14.71 1.52
CA ASN A 171 11.24 14.80 0.09
C ASN A 171 11.91 16.11 -0.31
N HIS A 172 11.51 17.23 0.29
CA HIS A 172 11.87 18.57 -0.17
C HIS A 172 12.79 19.32 0.80
N GLN A 173 12.77 18.96 2.09
CA GLN A 173 13.55 19.61 3.14
C GLN A 173 14.24 18.56 4.06
N PRO A 174 15.00 17.60 3.50
CA PRO A 174 15.53 16.46 4.26
C PRO A 174 16.49 16.83 5.39
N GLN A 175 16.98 18.07 5.46
CA GLN A 175 17.79 18.57 6.58
C GLN A 175 16.94 18.93 7.80
N GLN A 176 15.65 19.23 7.61
CA GLN A 176 14.71 19.56 8.68
C GLN A 176 13.95 18.33 9.18
N PHE A 177 14.00 17.22 8.44
CA PHE A 177 13.33 15.98 8.81
C PHE A 177 14.01 15.34 10.04
N ASN A 178 13.30 15.32 11.17
CA ASN A 178 13.76 14.64 12.39
C ASN A 178 13.44 13.14 12.32
N TYR A 179 14.43 12.37 11.90
CA TYR A 179 14.32 10.92 11.74
C TYR A 179 13.99 10.18 13.04
N GLU A 180 14.60 10.58 14.16
CA GLU A 180 14.43 9.90 15.44
C GLU A 180 13.03 10.10 16.00
N ASN A 181 12.55 11.36 16.02
CA ASN A 181 11.21 11.69 16.47
C ASN A 181 10.14 10.99 15.61
N TYR A 182 10.27 11.10 14.28
CA TYR A 182 9.35 10.43 13.36
C TYR A 182 9.29 8.92 13.61
N THR A 183 10.46 8.28 13.80
CA THR A 183 10.52 6.83 13.99
C THR A 183 9.80 6.40 15.27
N GLN A 184 10.01 7.12 16.37
CA GLN A 184 9.36 6.82 17.65
C GLN A 184 7.83 6.97 17.56
N GLU A 185 7.35 8.08 17.02
CA GLU A 185 5.91 8.34 16.83
C GLU A 185 5.27 7.31 15.90
N SER A 186 5.92 7.04 14.75
CA SER A 186 5.39 6.14 13.74
C SER A 186 5.31 4.68 14.23
N LEU A 187 6.23 4.25 15.11
CA LEU A 187 6.18 2.94 15.78
C LEU A 187 5.00 2.81 16.74
N GLN A 188 4.68 3.86 17.51
CA GLN A 188 3.51 3.87 18.40
C GLN A 188 2.23 3.81 17.57
N ASP A 189 2.13 4.65 16.55
CA ASP A 189 1.00 4.67 15.63
C ASP A 189 0.83 3.34 14.86
N PHE A 190 1.94 2.68 14.48
CA PHE A 190 1.89 1.37 13.84
C PHE A 190 1.18 0.34 14.71
N ARG A 191 1.52 0.27 16.01
CA ARG A 191 0.90 -0.70 16.93
C ARG A 191 -0.61 -0.49 17.04
N ARG A 192 -1.03 0.78 17.18
CA ARG A 192 -2.46 1.15 17.20
C ARG A 192 -3.20 0.68 15.95
N ILE A 193 -2.69 1.02 14.77
CA ILE A 193 -3.31 0.64 13.49
C ILE A 193 -3.27 -0.88 13.30
N TYR A 194 -2.22 -1.56 13.74
CA TYR A 194 -2.10 -3.01 13.67
C TYR A 194 -3.18 -3.72 14.49
N ASP A 195 -3.50 -3.20 15.68
CA ASP A 195 -4.59 -3.73 16.50
C ASP A 195 -5.97 -3.48 15.86
N GLU A 196 -6.18 -2.30 15.25
CA GLU A 196 -7.40 -2.00 14.47
C GLU A 196 -7.57 -2.96 13.27
N VAL A 197 -6.48 -3.23 12.54
CA VAL A 197 -6.46 -4.20 11.43
C VAL A 197 -6.78 -5.61 11.92
N LYS A 198 -6.27 -6.03 13.08
CA LYS A 198 -6.60 -7.35 13.65
C LYS A 198 -8.07 -7.46 14.05
N ASN A 199 -8.66 -6.39 14.56
CA ASN A 199 -10.03 -6.37 15.06
C ASN A 199 -11.10 -6.25 13.96
N THR A 200 -10.72 -5.80 12.76
CA THR A 200 -11.61 -5.69 11.59
C THR A 200 -11.70 -6.97 10.77
N ILE A 201 -10.92 -8.01 11.10
CA ILE A 201 -11.05 -9.33 10.49
C ILE A 201 -12.32 -10.00 11.06
N PRO A 202 -13.29 -10.40 10.22
CA PRO A 202 -14.45 -11.16 10.69
C PRO A 202 -13.95 -12.39 11.44
N LYS A 203 -14.35 -12.53 12.72
CA LYS A 203 -14.14 -13.79 13.44
C LYS A 203 -14.80 -14.88 12.61
N GLN A 204 -14.08 -15.98 12.41
CA GLN A 204 -14.52 -17.12 11.62
C GLN A 204 -15.67 -17.86 12.35
N LYS A 205 -16.81 -17.21 12.55
CA LYS A 205 -18.07 -17.77 13.05
C LYS A 205 -19.21 -17.01 12.37
N ASP A 206 -20.14 -17.79 11.81
CA ASP A 206 -21.31 -17.42 11.00
C ASP A 206 -21.12 -17.40 9.47
N VAL A 207 -20.33 -18.33 8.92
CA VAL A 207 -20.51 -18.80 7.54
C VAL A 207 -21.61 -19.87 7.50
N GLY A 208 -22.83 -19.48 7.87
CA GLY A 208 -24.06 -20.11 7.42
C GLY A 208 -24.80 -19.01 6.67
N VAL A 209 -24.78 -18.94 5.34
CA VAL A 209 -25.45 -19.83 4.41
C VAL A 209 -24.65 -19.81 3.10
N HIS A 210 -24.46 -20.98 2.49
CA HIS A 210 -23.96 -21.09 1.12
C HIS A 210 -24.78 -20.23 0.15
N ARG A 211 -24.31 -19.03 -0.19
CA ARG A 211 -24.46 -18.56 -1.57
C ARG A 211 -23.39 -19.27 -2.37
N LYS A 212 -23.79 -20.19 -3.24
CA LYS A 212 -22.94 -20.69 -4.32
C LYS A 212 -22.57 -19.50 -5.21
N GLN A 213 -21.60 -18.69 -4.79
CA GLN A 213 -20.90 -17.78 -5.68
C GLN A 213 -19.80 -18.61 -6.33
N THR A 214 -20.14 -19.15 -7.49
CA THR A 214 -19.16 -19.67 -8.43
C THR A 214 -18.22 -18.50 -8.73
N TRP A 215 -17.04 -18.50 -8.13
CA TRP A 215 -16.03 -17.48 -8.39
C TRP A 215 -15.57 -17.62 -9.85
N TYR A 216 -16.19 -16.88 -10.75
CA TYR A 216 -15.75 -16.77 -12.15
C TYR A 216 -14.72 -15.65 -12.29
N LEU A 217 -13.63 -15.81 -11.55
CA LEU A 217 -12.37 -15.12 -11.82
C LEU A 217 -11.63 -15.88 -12.92
#